data_AF-A0A7W0HEM0-F1
#
_entry.id   AF-A0A7W0HEM0-F1
#
_cell.length_a   1.000
_cell.length_b   1.000
_cell.length_c   1.000
_cell.angle_alpha   90.00
_cell.angle_beta   90.00
_cell.angle_gamma   90.00
#
_symmetry.space_group_name_H-M   'P 1'
#
loop_
_entity.id
_entity.type
_entity.pdbx_description
1 polymer ?
#
loop_
_entity_poly.entity_id
_entity_poly.type
_entity_poly.pdbx_seq_one_letter_code
_entity_poly.pdbx_strand_id
1 'polypeptide(L)'
;AHTGAVGVIATAHWEKCRGGTRIEFVCGGRALARFREWRDALAATMRHLSVQPPDLADAVERLQGDARGLQKTIRAQQEKLAVHDARALVARGDHVGQRLVIVDALEGWDAAGLKSLAAAAAAFEPDAVVALFSRTSPALAVVARGTHGAIDAGSVVKALVAKFGGKGGGKSELAQGGGLTAGPDELIAAARRLIISASATGQ
;
A
#
# COMPACT_ATOMS: atom_id res chain seq x y z
N ALA A 1 -11.30 59.10 20.15
CA ALA A 1 -10.97 57.70 19.77
C ALA A 1 -10.37 57.00 20.97
N HIS A 2 -10.88 55.83 21.38
CA HIS A 2 -10.41 55.08 22.54
C HIS A 2 -9.86 53.72 22.11
N THR A 3 -8.81 53.24 22.78
CA THR A 3 -8.16 51.95 22.49
C THR A 3 -9.12 50.75 22.64
N GLY A 4 -10.16 50.90 23.46
CA GLY A 4 -11.23 49.91 23.59
C GLY A 4 -12.00 49.63 22.28
N ALA A 5 -11.97 50.52 21.29
CA ALA A 5 -12.59 50.31 19.99
C ALA A 5 -11.88 49.26 19.12
N VAL A 6 -10.63 48.89 19.46
CA VAL A 6 -9.88 47.82 18.77
C VAL A 6 -10.44 46.43 19.12
N GLY A 7 -11.03 46.28 20.31
CA GLY A 7 -11.55 45.01 20.81
C GLY A 7 -10.45 44.00 21.16
N VAL A 8 -10.78 42.70 21.14
CA VAL A 8 -9.83 41.64 21.48
C VAL A 8 -8.63 41.64 20.52
N ILE A 9 -7.44 41.37 21.06
CA ILE A 9 -6.22 41.14 20.29
C ILE A 9 -5.79 39.70 20.59
N ALA A 10 -5.83 38.84 19.58
CA ALA A 10 -5.49 37.44 19.71
C ALA A 10 -4.22 37.15 18.91
N THR A 11 -3.21 36.60 19.58
CA THR A 11 -1.99 36.12 18.95
C THR A 11 -2.29 34.83 18.17
N ALA A 12 -2.02 34.84 16.88
CA ALA A 12 -2.24 33.71 16.00
C ALA A 12 -0.99 32.82 15.86
N HIS A 13 0.18 33.45 15.77
CA HIS A 13 1.46 32.76 15.61
C HIS A 13 2.59 33.60 16.19
N TRP A 14 3.69 32.94 16.57
CA TRP A 14 4.93 33.62 16.87
C TRP A 14 6.12 32.75 16.48
N GLU A 15 7.17 33.40 16.00
CA GLU A 15 8.41 32.74 15.58
C GLU A 15 9.64 33.54 16.02
N LYS A 16 10.74 32.83 16.32
CA LYS A 16 12.03 33.46 16.57
C LYS A 16 12.69 33.83 15.24
N CYS A 17 13.14 35.07 15.12
CA CYS A 17 13.90 35.55 13.97
C CYS A 17 15.22 36.18 14.42
N ARG A 18 16.18 36.35 13.50
CA ARG A 18 17.48 36.95 13.85
C ARG A 18 17.25 38.39 14.34
N GLY A 19 17.51 38.62 15.63
CA GLY A 19 17.32 39.93 16.27
C GLY A 19 15.97 40.14 16.98
N GLY A 20 15.10 39.13 17.11
CA GLY A 20 13.87 39.27 17.90
C GLY A 20 12.85 38.14 17.74
N THR A 21 11.60 38.42 18.12
CA THR A 21 10.45 37.52 17.94
C THR A 21 9.41 38.24 17.08
N ARG A 22 8.98 37.60 15.99
CA ARG A 22 7.85 38.07 15.20
C ARG A 22 6.57 37.51 15.80
N ILE A 23 5.59 38.38 16.02
CA ILE A 23 4.27 38.00 16.55
C ILE A 23 3.23 38.37 15.50
N GLU A 24 2.48 37.38 15.04
CA GLU A 24 1.31 37.57 14.21
C GLU A 24 0.07 37.60 15.09
N PHE A 25 -0.75 38.64 14.94
CA PHE A 25 -1.97 38.79 15.71
C PHE A 25 -3.12 39.27 14.84
N VAL A 26 -4.34 38.94 15.27
CA VAL A 26 -5.59 39.45 14.72
C VAL A 26 -6.35 40.21 15.80
N CYS A 27 -7.09 41.23 15.40
CA CYS A 27 -7.84 42.07 16.33
C CYS A 27 -9.30 42.27 15.92
N GLY A 28 -10.13 42.63 16.90
CA GLY A 28 -11.53 42.99 16.73
C GLY A 28 -12.34 41.90 16.03
N GLY A 29 -13.13 42.29 15.03
CA GLY A 29 -13.98 41.36 14.27
C GLY A 29 -13.23 40.22 13.59
N ARG A 30 -11.96 40.43 13.18
CA ARG A 30 -11.14 39.37 12.56
C ARG A 30 -10.77 38.28 13.57
N ALA A 31 -10.46 38.66 14.80
CA ALA A 31 -10.20 37.71 15.87
C ALA A 31 -11.47 36.90 16.22
N LEU A 32 -12.63 37.56 16.27
CA LEU A 32 -13.91 36.89 16.52
C LEU A 32 -14.28 35.91 15.39
N ALA A 33 -14.09 36.31 14.13
CA ALA A 33 -14.33 35.43 12.98
C ALA A 33 -13.47 34.16 13.07
N ARG A 34 -12.16 34.33 13.32
CA ARG A 34 -11.23 33.20 13.47
C ARG A 34 -11.57 32.29 14.65
N PHE A 35 -11.99 32.87 15.78
CA PHE A 35 -12.45 32.08 16.93
C PHE A 35 -13.69 31.23 16.58
N ARG A 36 -14.65 31.79 15.84
CA ARG A 36 -15.85 31.05 15.41
C ARG A 36 -15.48 29.88 14.49
N GLU A 37 -14.59 30.11 13.52
CA GLU A 37 -14.07 29.05 12.65
C GLU A 37 -13.44 27.91 13.45
N TRP A 38 -12.58 28.23 14.43
CA TRP A 38 -11.95 27.22 15.29
C TRP A 38 -12.95 26.50 16.18
N ARG A 39 -13.89 27.22 16.78
CA ARG A 39 -14.96 26.65 17.60
C ARG A 39 -15.79 25.65 16.79
N ASP A 40 -16.16 26.01 15.56
CA ASP A 40 -17.01 25.18 14.72
C ASP A 40 -16.27 23.93 14.24
N ALA A 41 -14.98 24.06 13.87
CA ALA A 41 -14.11 22.92 13.55
C ALA A 41 -13.90 21.99 14.77
N LEU A 42 -13.62 22.56 15.95
CA LEU A 42 -13.46 21.80 17.19
C LEU A 42 -14.74 21.05 17.55
N ALA A 43 -15.90 21.72 17.47
CA ALA A 43 -17.20 21.12 17.71
C ALA A 43 -17.52 19.99 16.74
N ALA A 44 -17.14 20.11 15.46
CA ALA A 44 -17.29 19.03 14.49
C ALA A 44 -16.44 17.82 14.86
N THR A 45 -15.16 18.01 15.19
CA THR A 45 -14.25 16.92 15.56
C THR A 45 -14.69 16.20 16.82
N MET A 46 -15.14 16.94 17.84
CA MET A 46 -15.71 16.37 19.07
C MET A 46 -16.94 15.50 18.79
N ARG A 47 -17.81 15.89 17.86
CA ARG A 47 -18.95 15.05 17.43
C ARG A 47 -18.49 13.77 16.71
N HIS A 48 -17.51 13.86 15.82
CA HIS A 48 -16.98 12.69 15.11
C HIS A 48 -16.36 11.67 16.05
N LEU A 49 -15.64 12.12 17.07
CA LEU A 49 -14.96 11.26 18.02
C LEU A 49 -15.79 10.96 19.27
N SER A 50 -16.94 11.63 19.43
CA SER A 50 -17.83 11.53 20.60
C SER A 50 -17.11 11.79 21.93
N VAL A 51 -16.31 12.85 21.99
CA VAL A 51 -15.52 13.25 23.17
C VAL A 51 -15.64 14.73 23.48
N GLN A 52 -15.25 15.12 24.71
CA GLN A 52 -15.19 16.51 25.15
C GLN A 52 -13.82 17.13 24.80
N PRO A 53 -13.67 18.48 24.85
CA PRO A 53 -12.43 19.14 24.44
C PRO A 53 -11.16 18.64 25.15
N PRO A 54 -11.15 18.38 26.48
CA PRO A 54 -9.96 17.90 27.18
C PRO A 54 -9.45 16.55 26.67
N ASP A 55 -10.36 15.67 26.26
CA ASP A 55 -10.05 14.29 25.87
C ASP A 55 -9.75 14.15 24.37
N LEU A 56 -9.83 15.26 23.62
CA LEU A 56 -9.77 15.23 22.16
C LEU A 56 -8.42 14.72 21.64
N ALA A 57 -7.32 15.16 22.23
CA ALA A 57 -5.98 14.75 21.84
C ALA A 57 -5.79 13.24 22.07
N ASP A 58 -6.14 12.75 23.26
CA ASP A 58 -6.03 11.34 23.64
C ASP A 58 -6.92 10.46 22.76
N ALA A 59 -8.12 10.93 22.40
CA ALA A 59 -9.01 10.22 21.49
C ALA A 59 -8.41 10.05 20.08
N VAL A 60 -7.73 11.10 19.57
CA VAL A 60 -7.01 11.03 18.30
C VAL A 60 -5.84 10.07 18.39
N GLU A 61 -5.05 10.11 19.46
CA GLU A 61 -3.93 9.19 19.66
C GLU A 61 -4.40 7.73 19.74
N ARG A 62 -5.45 7.46 20.51
CA ARG A 62 -6.07 6.13 20.60
C ARG A 62 -6.56 5.65 19.24
N LEU A 63 -7.28 6.48 18.48
CA LEU A 63 -7.75 6.12 17.14
C LEU A 63 -6.58 5.76 16.20
N GLN A 64 -5.49 6.52 16.25
CA GLN A 64 -4.28 6.21 15.47
C GLN A 64 -3.61 4.92 15.93
N GLY A 65 -3.57 4.67 17.24
CA GLY A 65 -3.08 3.43 17.83
C GLY A 65 -3.90 2.22 17.37
N ASP A 66 -5.23 2.30 17.48
CA ASP A 66 -6.17 1.27 17.05
C ASP A 66 -6.03 0.98 15.55
N ALA A 67 -5.93 2.01 14.71
CA ALA A 67 -5.72 1.85 13.27
C ALA A 67 -4.42 1.09 12.95
N ARG A 68 -3.31 1.41 13.63
CA ARG A 68 -2.04 0.68 13.48
C ARG A 68 -2.15 -0.76 13.99
N GLY A 69 -2.87 -0.97 15.10
CA GLY A 69 -3.15 -2.30 15.66
C GLY A 69 -3.93 -3.17 14.68
N LEU A 70 -5.03 -2.64 14.14
CA LEU A 70 -5.86 -3.32 13.13
C LEU A 70 -5.05 -3.66 11.87
N GLN A 71 -4.22 -2.73 11.37
CA GLN A 71 -3.34 -2.99 10.23
C GLN A 71 -2.36 -4.15 10.49
N LYS A 72 -1.79 -4.25 11.71
CA LYS A 72 -0.92 -5.38 12.08
C LYS A 72 -1.71 -6.69 12.11
N THR A 73 -2.90 -6.69 12.69
CA THR A 73 -3.78 -7.86 12.74
C THR A 73 -4.16 -8.32 11.34
N ILE A 74 -4.55 -7.40 10.45
CA ILE A 74 -4.88 -7.71 9.04
C ILE A 74 -3.70 -8.39 8.34
N ARG A 75 -2.48 -7.84 8.48
CA ARG A 75 -1.27 -8.44 7.89
C ARG A 75 -1.01 -9.85 8.41
N ALA A 76 -1.09 -10.05 9.73
CA ALA A 76 -0.88 -11.36 10.33
C ALA A 76 -1.92 -12.40 9.87
N GLN A 77 -3.18 -11.98 9.67
CA GLN A 77 -4.22 -12.88 9.14
C GLN A 77 -4.03 -13.15 7.64
N GLN A 78 -3.64 -12.14 6.85
CA GLN A 78 -3.29 -12.32 5.44
C GLN A 78 -2.11 -13.28 5.26
N GLU A 79 -1.10 -13.23 6.12
CA GLU A 79 0.03 -14.18 6.09
C GLU A 79 -0.43 -15.62 6.35
N LYS A 80 -1.33 -15.84 7.32
CA LYS A 80 -1.92 -17.17 7.57
C LYS A 80 -2.75 -17.66 6.39
N LEU A 81 -3.59 -16.78 5.84
CA LEU A 81 -4.41 -17.09 4.66
C LEU A 81 -3.53 -17.39 3.44
N ALA A 82 -2.44 -16.64 3.26
CA ALA A 82 -1.50 -16.82 2.16
C ALA A 82 -0.89 -18.22 2.17
N VAL A 83 -0.51 -18.74 3.35
CA VAL A 83 0.02 -20.12 3.47
C VAL A 83 -1.03 -21.16 3.10
N HIS A 84 -2.29 -20.95 3.49
CA HIS A 84 -3.40 -21.85 3.14
C HIS A 84 -3.67 -21.85 1.63
N ASP A 85 -3.87 -20.67 1.04
CA ASP A 85 -4.23 -20.52 -0.37
C ASP A 85 -3.07 -20.87 -1.30
N ALA A 86 -1.82 -20.69 -0.86
CA ALA A 86 -0.64 -21.14 -1.59
C ALA A 86 -0.67 -22.64 -1.88
N ARG A 87 -1.15 -23.47 -0.95
CA ARG A 87 -1.29 -24.92 -1.18
C ARG A 87 -2.31 -25.22 -2.27
N ALA A 88 -3.43 -24.49 -2.27
CA ALA A 88 -4.46 -24.63 -3.30
C ALA A 88 -3.97 -24.18 -4.69
N LEU A 89 -3.14 -23.13 -4.74
CA LEU A 89 -2.49 -22.69 -5.97
C LEU A 89 -1.50 -23.74 -6.50
N VAL A 90 -0.66 -24.30 -5.62
CA VAL A 90 0.29 -25.37 -5.98
C VAL A 90 -0.44 -26.58 -6.56
N ALA A 91 -1.53 -27.01 -5.92
CA ALA A 91 -2.31 -28.16 -6.37
C ALA A 91 -2.97 -27.98 -7.76
N ARG A 92 -3.19 -26.74 -8.21
CA ARG A 92 -3.79 -26.41 -9.52
C ARG A 92 -2.78 -25.90 -10.55
N GLY A 93 -1.50 -25.81 -10.20
CA GLY A 93 -0.47 -25.31 -11.10
C GLY A 93 -0.20 -26.26 -12.26
N ASP A 94 0.24 -25.69 -13.39
CA ASP A 94 0.53 -26.44 -14.60
C ASP A 94 1.99 -26.90 -14.61
N HIS A 95 2.25 -28.16 -14.95
CA HIS A 95 3.62 -28.65 -15.12
C HIS A 95 4.12 -28.39 -16.54
N VAL A 96 5.26 -27.70 -16.66
CA VAL A 96 5.98 -27.49 -17.93
C VAL A 96 7.35 -28.16 -17.80
N GLY A 97 7.45 -29.40 -18.26
CA GLY A 97 8.60 -30.25 -17.95
C GLY A 97 8.63 -30.61 -16.45
N GLN A 98 9.76 -30.35 -15.79
CA GLN A 98 9.92 -30.57 -14.34
C GLN A 98 9.50 -29.35 -13.48
N ARG A 99 9.11 -28.24 -14.12
CA ARG A 99 8.77 -26.97 -13.45
C ARG A 99 7.28 -26.87 -13.21
N LEU A 100 6.90 -26.46 -12.00
CA LEU A 100 5.53 -26.04 -11.70
C LEU A 100 5.35 -24.57 -12.07
N VAL A 101 4.36 -24.25 -12.91
CA VAL A 101 4.05 -22.90 -13.35
C VAL A 101 2.66 -22.51 -12.84
N ILE A 102 2.62 -21.47 -12.00
CA ILE A 102 1.39 -20.92 -11.44
C ILE A 102 1.25 -19.50 -11.95
N VAL A 103 0.21 -19.24 -12.75
CA VAL A 103 -0.10 -17.89 -13.22
C VAL A 103 -1.58 -17.63 -13.07
N ASP A 104 -1.94 -16.66 -12.24
CA ASP A 104 -3.33 -16.39 -11.88
C ASP A 104 -3.56 -14.92 -11.51
N ALA A 105 -4.81 -14.46 -11.56
CA ALA A 105 -5.23 -13.14 -11.14
C ALA A 105 -6.31 -13.22 -10.06
N LEU A 106 -6.02 -12.64 -8.90
CA LEU A 106 -6.78 -12.84 -7.66
C LEU A 106 -7.46 -11.55 -7.19
N GLU A 107 -8.57 -11.71 -6.49
CA GLU A 107 -9.32 -10.61 -5.86
C GLU A 107 -8.98 -10.49 -4.37
N GLY A 108 -9.15 -9.30 -3.81
CA GLY A 108 -9.05 -9.08 -2.36
C GLY A 108 -7.63 -9.06 -1.79
N TRP A 109 -6.60 -9.19 -2.62
CA TRP A 109 -5.21 -9.14 -2.20
C TRP A 109 -4.58 -7.77 -2.47
N ASP A 110 -4.03 -7.16 -1.42
CA ASP A 110 -3.13 -6.02 -1.56
C ASP A 110 -1.71 -6.46 -1.97
N ALA A 111 -0.81 -5.50 -2.19
CA ALA A 111 0.56 -5.80 -2.63
C ALA A 111 1.35 -6.66 -1.62
N ALA A 112 1.13 -6.48 -0.32
CA ALA A 112 1.84 -7.25 0.70
C ALA A 112 1.31 -8.68 0.77
N GLY A 113 -0.01 -8.85 0.77
CA GLY A 113 -0.64 -10.15 0.79
C GLY A 113 -0.37 -10.97 -0.48
N LEU A 114 -0.47 -10.35 -1.67
CA LEU A 114 -0.14 -11.01 -2.94
C LEU A 114 1.32 -11.47 -2.97
N LYS A 115 2.22 -10.68 -2.36
CA LYS A 115 3.63 -11.04 -2.20
C LYS A 115 3.83 -12.22 -1.26
N SER A 116 3.18 -12.22 -0.10
CA SER A 116 3.24 -13.34 0.85
C SER A 116 2.68 -14.62 0.22
N LEU A 117 1.60 -14.54 -0.55
CA LEU A 117 0.99 -15.68 -1.24
C LEU A 117 1.92 -16.27 -2.31
N ALA A 118 2.48 -15.42 -3.18
CA ALA A 118 3.42 -15.87 -4.21
C ALA A 118 4.67 -16.51 -3.60
N ALA A 119 5.23 -15.89 -2.55
CA ALA A 119 6.40 -16.41 -1.85
C ALA A 119 6.11 -17.75 -1.14
N ALA A 120 4.94 -17.89 -0.49
CA ALA A 120 4.54 -19.12 0.15
C ALA A 120 4.34 -20.26 -0.87
N ALA A 121 3.70 -19.99 -2.01
CA ALA A 121 3.53 -20.97 -3.08
C ALA A 121 4.87 -21.42 -3.66
N ALA A 122 5.80 -20.48 -3.91
CA ALA A 122 7.15 -20.78 -4.37
C ALA A 122 7.99 -21.55 -3.33
N ALA A 123 7.72 -21.39 -2.04
CA ALA A 123 8.43 -22.10 -0.98
C ALA A 123 7.97 -23.55 -0.82
N PHE A 124 6.74 -23.88 -1.19
CA PHE A 124 6.24 -25.27 -1.15
C PHE A 124 6.85 -26.16 -2.23
N GLU A 125 7.22 -25.58 -3.38
CA GLU A 125 7.70 -26.32 -4.54
C GLU A 125 9.02 -25.72 -5.05
N PRO A 126 10.17 -26.37 -4.82
CA PRO A 126 11.50 -25.87 -5.19
C PRO A 126 11.65 -25.46 -6.66
N ASP A 127 10.96 -26.18 -7.54
CA ASP A 127 10.97 -25.97 -8.99
C ASP A 127 9.78 -25.12 -9.48
N ALA A 128 9.11 -24.37 -8.60
CA ALA A 128 7.99 -23.52 -8.98
C ALA A 128 8.41 -22.15 -9.53
N VAL A 129 7.59 -21.62 -10.44
CA VAL A 129 7.56 -20.20 -10.81
C VAL A 129 6.12 -19.72 -10.69
N VAL A 130 5.93 -18.69 -9.88
CA VAL A 130 4.61 -18.19 -9.48
C VAL A 130 4.50 -16.73 -9.93
N ALA A 131 3.52 -16.40 -10.77
CA ALA A 131 3.20 -15.05 -11.18
C ALA A 131 1.73 -14.74 -10.86
N LEU A 132 1.50 -13.90 -9.85
CA LEU A 132 0.17 -13.53 -9.41
C LEU A 132 -0.13 -12.07 -9.73
N PHE A 133 -1.38 -11.81 -10.10
CA PHE A 133 -1.88 -10.47 -10.40
C PHE A 133 -3.04 -10.11 -9.49
N SER A 134 -3.25 -8.82 -9.22
CA SER A 134 -4.53 -8.36 -8.68
C SER A 134 -5.52 -8.14 -9.82
N ARG A 135 -6.83 -8.37 -9.57
CA ARG A 135 -7.90 -8.00 -10.53
C ARG A 135 -8.30 -6.51 -10.44
N THR A 136 -7.46 -5.67 -9.84
CA THR A 136 -7.68 -4.21 -9.76
C THR A 136 -7.21 -3.51 -11.04
N SER A 137 -7.75 -2.32 -11.31
CA SER A 137 -7.22 -1.43 -12.36
C SER A 137 -6.75 -0.11 -11.72
N PRO A 138 -5.45 0.25 -11.81
CA PRO A 138 -4.37 -0.53 -12.38
C PRO A 138 -4.01 -1.78 -11.56
N ALA A 139 -3.43 -2.79 -12.22
CA ALA A 139 -3.12 -4.07 -11.61
C ALA A 139 -1.76 -4.08 -10.89
N LEU A 140 -1.67 -4.92 -9.87
CA LEU A 140 -0.45 -5.33 -9.19
C LEU A 140 0.04 -6.64 -9.80
N ALA A 141 1.34 -6.86 -9.80
CA ALA A 141 1.97 -8.11 -10.18
C ALA A 141 3.03 -8.50 -9.17
N VAL A 142 3.07 -9.77 -8.81
CA VAL A 142 4.18 -10.37 -8.07
C VAL A 142 4.65 -11.61 -8.80
N VAL A 143 5.96 -11.73 -8.97
CA VAL A 143 6.60 -12.94 -9.48
C VAL A 143 7.55 -13.47 -8.41
N ALA A 144 7.44 -14.75 -8.10
CA ALA A 144 8.30 -15.48 -7.18
C ALA A 144 8.80 -16.77 -7.84
N ARG A 145 10.00 -17.21 -7.49
CA ARG A 145 10.51 -18.53 -7.90
C ARG A 145 10.91 -19.35 -6.68
N GLY A 146 10.78 -20.67 -6.80
CA GLY A 146 11.31 -21.62 -5.84
C GLY A 146 12.84 -21.65 -5.85
N THR A 147 13.43 -22.38 -4.91
CA THR A 147 14.88 -22.42 -4.68
C THR A 147 15.68 -22.89 -5.90
N HIS A 148 15.12 -23.79 -6.71
CA HIS A 148 15.73 -24.33 -7.93
C HIS A 148 15.25 -23.61 -9.20
N GLY A 149 14.32 -22.66 -9.07
CA GLY A 149 13.78 -21.93 -10.22
C GLY A 149 14.87 -21.18 -10.98
N ALA A 150 15.00 -21.46 -12.28
CA ALA A 150 15.96 -20.80 -13.18
C ALA A 150 15.48 -19.45 -13.72
N ILE A 151 14.21 -19.08 -13.47
CA ILE A 151 13.59 -17.85 -13.99
C ILE A 151 13.90 -16.67 -13.06
N ASP A 152 14.47 -15.60 -13.61
CA ASP A 152 14.67 -14.34 -12.88
C ASP A 152 13.34 -13.57 -12.75
N ALA A 153 12.78 -13.53 -11.54
CA ALA A 153 11.51 -12.86 -11.27
C ALA A 153 11.55 -11.36 -11.63
N GLY A 154 12.69 -10.70 -11.38
CA GLY A 154 12.91 -9.29 -11.70
C GLY A 154 12.78 -8.99 -13.19
N SER A 155 13.33 -9.86 -14.03
CA SER A 155 13.28 -9.77 -15.49
C SER A 155 11.86 -9.95 -16.01
N VAL A 156 11.10 -10.90 -15.45
CA VAL A 156 9.68 -11.08 -15.80
C VAL A 156 8.87 -9.82 -15.47
N VAL A 157 9.03 -9.28 -14.27
CA VAL A 157 8.34 -8.04 -13.86
C VAL A 157 8.72 -6.86 -14.74
N LYS A 158 10.02 -6.69 -15.06
CA LYS A 158 10.48 -5.62 -15.96
C LYS A 158 9.85 -5.74 -17.35
N ALA A 159 9.77 -6.95 -17.90
CA ALA A 159 9.14 -7.19 -19.20
C ALA A 159 7.63 -6.87 -19.17
N LEU A 160 6.92 -7.25 -18.10
CA LEU A 160 5.51 -6.92 -17.91
C LEU A 160 5.28 -5.41 -17.83
N VAL A 161 6.07 -4.71 -17.02
CA VAL A 161 5.97 -3.24 -16.87
C VAL A 161 6.35 -2.51 -18.16
N ALA A 162 7.36 -2.99 -18.89
CA ALA A 162 7.73 -2.41 -20.19
C ALA A 162 6.59 -2.54 -21.21
N LYS A 163 5.81 -3.63 -21.14
CA LYS A 163 4.70 -3.90 -22.05
C LYS A 163 3.41 -3.17 -21.67
N PHE A 164 3.05 -3.17 -20.40
CA PHE A 164 1.74 -2.72 -19.91
C PHE A 164 1.80 -1.44 -19.07
N GLY A 165 2.95 -0.77 -19.03
CA GLY A 165 3.17 0.42 -18.21
C GLY A 165 3.35 0.12 -16.72
N GLY A 166 3.48 1.18 -15.93
CA GLY A 166 3.67 1.10 -14.48
C GLY A 166 5.15 1.15 -14.05
N LYS A 167 5.41 0.67 -12.83
CA LYS A 167 6.76 0.58 -12.24
C LYS A 167 6.89 -0.71 -11.45
N GLY A 168 8.10 -1.27 -11.44
CA GLY A 168 8.36 -2.51 -10.72
C GLY A 168 9.84 -2.80 -10.57
N GLY A 169 10.15 -3.74 -9.68
CA GLY A 169 11.50 -4.17 -9.38
C GLY A 169 11.52 -5.29 -8.36
N GLY A 170 12.71 -5.82 -8.12
CA GLY A 170 12.92 -6.93 -7.20
C GLY A 170 14.21 -7.66 -7.52
N LYS A 171 14.43 -8.74 -6.79
CA LYS A 171 15.57 -9.63 -6.97
C LYS A 171 15.14 -10.83 -7.82
N SER A 172 16.09 -11.73 -8.10
CA SER A 172 15.84 -12.89 -8.95
C SER A 172 14.85 -13.87 -8.32
N GLU A 173 14.80 -13.95 -6.99
CA GLU A 173 13.90 -14.81 -6.24
C GLU A 173 12.46 -14.27 -6.13
N LEU A 174 12.31 -12.94 -6.08
CA LEU A 174 11.03 -12.29 -5.81
C LEU A 174 11.05 -10.85 -6.33
N ALA A 175 10.05 -10.53 -7.14
CA ALA A 175 9.86 -9.20 -7.70
C ALA A 175 8.40 -8.79 -7.74
N GLN A 176 8.18 -7.48 -7.75
CA GLN A 176 6.85 -6.89 -7.73
C GLN A 176 6.76 -5.69 -8.67
N GLY A 177 5.60 -5.53 -9.29
CA GLY A 177 5.24 -4.39 -10.13
C GLY A 177 3.83 -3.90 -9.81
N GLY A 178 3.56 -2.65 -10.16
CA GLY A 178 2.24 -2.06 -10.03
C GLY A 178 2.03 -0.95 -11.05
N GLY A 179 0.78 -0.58 -11.25
CA GLY A 179 0.43 0.39 -12.29
C GLY A 179 0.25 -0.22 -13.67
N LEU A 180 0.07 -1.55 -13.77
CA LEU A 180 -0.11 -2.24 -15.04
C LEU A 180 -1.53 -1.96 -15.58
N THR A 181 -1.60 -1.42 -16.79
CA THR A 181 -2.88 -1.06 -17.45
C THR A 181 -3.25 -2.11 -18.49
N ALA A 182 -3.65 -3.29 -18.04
CA ALA A 182 -4.13 -4.38 -18.89
C ALA A 182 -5.14 -5.25 -18.13
N GLY A 183 -5.98 -5.98 -18.87
CA GLY A 183 -6.94 -6.91 -18.29
C GLY A 183 -6.25 -8.14 -17.66
N PRO A 184 -6.88 -8.79 -16.66
CA PRO A 184 -6.32 -9.99 -16.00
C PRO A 184 -5.87 -11.07 -16.98
N ASP A 185 -6.69 -11.39 -17.99
CA ASP A 185 -6.41 -12.46 -18.96
C ASP A 185 -5.18 -12.13 -19.83
N GLU A 186 -5.01 -10.85 -20.18
CA GLU A 186 -3.88 -10.39 -20.98
C GLU A 186 -2.57 -10.45 -20.18
N LEU A 187 -2.62 -10.08 -18.90
CA LEU A 187 -1.50 -10.18 -17.96
C LEU A 187 -1.07 -11.64 -17.76
N ILE A 188 -2.04 -12.53 -17.51
CA ILE A 188 -1.81 -13.97 -17.36
C ILE A 188 -1.18 -14.54 -18.63
N ALA A 189 -1.75 -14.24 -19.81
CA ALA A 189 -1.24 -14.75 -21.08
C ALA A 189 0.17 -14.22 -21.42
N ALA A 190 0.50 -12.98 -21.04
CA ALA A 190 1.83 -12.43 -21.24
C ALA A 190 2.84 -13.07 -20.28
N ALA A 191 2.51 -13.20 -19.00
CA ALA A 191 3.39 -13.82 -18.00
C ALA A 191 3.67 -15.28 -18.31
N ARG A 192 2.65 -16.07 -18.68
CA ARG A 192 2.82 -17.46 -19.12
C ARG A 192 3.82 -17.57 -20.29
N ARG A 193 3.69 -16.72 -21.31
CA ARG A 193 4.62 -16.69 -22.43
C ARG A 193 6.05 -16.40 -22.00
N LEU A 194 6.26 -15.39 -21.17
CA LEU A 194 7.60 -15.01 -20.67
C LEU A 194 8.24 -16.14 -19.85
N ILE A 195 7.47 -16.81 -19.00
CA ILE A 195 7.95 -17.90 -18.14
C ILE A 195 8.28 -19.14 -18.97
N ILE A 196 7.46 -19.47 -19.97
CA ILE A 196 7.69 -20.63 -20.83
C ILE A 196 8.87 -20.38 -21.78
N SER A 197 8.94 -19.21 -22.44
CA SER A 197 10.01 -18.90 -23.42
C SER A 197 11.40 -18.89 -22.83
N ALA A 198 11.54 -18.43 -21.58
CA ALA A 198 12.82 -18.43 -20.87
C ALA A 198 13.34 -19.84 -20.54
N SER A 199 12.53 -20.89 -20.71
CA SER A 199 12.96 -22.29 -20.56
C SER A 199 13.69 -22.82 -21.79
N ALA A 200 13.48 -22.23 -22.97
CA ALA A 200 14.06 -22.71 -24.22
C ALA A 200 15.50 -22.22 -24.46
N THR A 201 15.96 -21.22 -23.72
CA THR A 201 17.27 -20.59 -23.91
C THR A 201 18.34 -21.15 -22.95
N GLY A 202 17.98 -22.11 -22.10
CA GLY A 202 18.85 -22.68 -21.05
C GLY A 202 19.27 -24.14 -21.23
N GLN A 203 19.17 -24.69 -22.43
CA GLN A 203 19.77 -25.99 -22.81
C GLN A 203 20.92 -25.78 -23.78
#